data_AF-A0A2S4HDD3-F1
#
_entry.id   AF-A0A2S4HDD3-F1
#
_cell.length_a   1.000
_cell.length_b   1.000
_cell.length_c   1.000
_cell.angle_alpha   90.00
_cell.angle_beta   90.00
_cell.angle_gamma   90.00
#
_symmetry.space_group_name_H-M   'P 1'
#
loop_
_entity.id
_entity.type
_entity.pdbx_description
1 polymer ?
#
loop_
_entity_poly.entity_id
_entity_poly.type
_entity_poly.pdbx_seq_one_letter_code
_entity_poly.pdbx_strand_id
1 'polypeptide(L)' 'MLALASVSACSNRRLYEASHQNRLQECEKLPASQRQACTAEYSESYDEYRRRVAAEKQSQM' A
#
# COMPACT_ATOMS: atom_id res chain seq x y z
N MET A 1 3.59 -25.44 -28.04
CA MET A 1 2.66 -24.69 -27.16
C MET A 1 3.44 -23.54 -26.53
N LEU A 2 3.30 -22.33 -27.07
CA LEU A 2 3.94 -21.13 -26.52
C LEU A 2 3.12 -20.66 -25.32
N ALA A 3 3.65 -20.84 -24.11
CA ALA A 3 3.02 -20.39 -22.88
C ALA A 3 3.03 -18.86 -22.83
N LEU A 4 1.92 -18.23 -23.25
CA LEU A 4 1.74 -16.78 -23.14
C LEU A 4 1.61 -16.39 -21.66
N ALA A 5 2.65 -15.71 -21.20
CA ALA A 5 2.80 -14.94 -19.97
C ALA A 5 1.47 -14.52 -19.30
N SER A 6 1.03 -15.30 -18.31
CA SER A 6 -0.08 -14.94 -17.41
C SER A 6 0.46 -14.29 -16.13
N VAL A 7 1.24 -13.20 -16.25
CA VAL A 7 1.74 -12.43 -15.08
C VAL A 7 0.67 -11.50 -14.46
N SER A 8 -0.60 -11.63 -14.86
CA SER A 8 -1.72 -10.82 -14.35
C SER A 8 -2.14 -11.14 -12.90
N ALA A 9 -1.46 -12.06 -12.21
CA ALA A 9 -1.84 -12.53 -10.88
C ALA A 9 -1.09 -11.88 -9.70
N CYS A 10 -0.14 -10.98 -9.93
CA CYS A 10 0.35 -10.11 -8.84
C CYS A 10 -0.75 -9.09 -8.51
N SER A 11 -1.67 -9.46 -7.63
CA SER A 11 -2.74 -8.57 -7.18
C SER A 11 -2.15 -7.27 -6.64
N ASN A 12 -2.63 -6.11 -7.14
CA ASN A 12 -2.23 -4.79 -6.66
C ASN A 12 -2.36 -4.66 -5.13
N ARG A 13 -3.30 -5.39 -4.53
CA ARG A 13 -3.46 -5.51 -3.08
C ARG A 13 -2.22 -6.11 -2.42
N ARG A 14 -1.71 -7.23 -2.93
CA ARG A 14 -0.55 -7.94 -2.37
C ARG A 14 0.71 -7.09 -2.46
N LEU A 15 0.88 -6.37 -3.58
CA LEU A 15 2.00 -5.46 -3.75
C LEU A 15 1.92 -4.28 -2.77
N TYR A 16 0.75 -3.66 -2.65
CA TYR A 16 0.52 -2.57 -1.71
C TYR A 16 0.75 -3.01 -0.25
N GLU A 17 0.13 -4.10 0.17
CA GLU A 17 0.26 -4.66 1.51
C GLU A 17 1.72 -5.02 1.83
N ALA A 18 2.44 -5.66 0.90
CA ALA A 18 3.86 -5.99 1.11
C ALA A 18 4.73 -4.72 1.27
N SER A 19 4.49 -3.69 0.46
CA SER A 19 5.19 -2.41 0.58
C SER A 19 4.91 -1.74 1.92
N HIS A 20 3.64 -1.63 2.31
CA HIS A 20 3.24 -1.02 3.60
C HIS A 20 3.79 -1.81 4.79
N GLN A 21 3.71 -3.14 4.78
CA GLN A 21 4.26 -3.97 5.85
C GLN A 21 5.77 -3.80 5.99
N ASN A 22 6.51 -3.73 4.88
CA ASN A 22 7.95 -3.45 4.93
C ASN A 22 8.22 -2.08 5.57
N ARG A 23 7.45 -1.04 5.21
CA ARG A 23 7.61 0.30 5.79
C ARG A 23 7.29 0.33 7.28
N LEU A 24 6.21 -0.33 7.70
CA LEU A 24 5.86 -0.46 9.12
C LEU A 24 7.00 -1.14 9.91
N GLN A 25 7.62 -2.18 9.38
CA GLN A 25 8.79 -2.80 10.01
C GLN A 25 9.99 -1.86 10.12
N GLU A 26 10.22 -0.99 9.13
CA GLU A 26 11.26 0.05 9.23
C GLU A 26 10.92 1.11 10.29
N CYS A 27 9.64 1.48 10.43
CA CYS A 27 9.18 2.41 11.48
C CYS A 27 9.52 1.87 12.89
N GLU A 28 9.46 0.55 13.09
CA GLU A 28 9.81 -0.08 14.37
C GLU A 28 11.30 0.04 14.74
N LYS A 29 12.17 0.39 13.78
CA LYS A 29 13.60 0.64 14.03
C LYS A 29 13.88 2.08 14.46
N LEU A 30 12.91 2.98 14.34
CA LEU A 30 13.07 4.39 14.66
C LEU A 30 12.93 4.67 16.17
N PRO A 31 13.51 5.78 16.67
CA PRO A 31 13.25 6.25 18.03
C PRO A 31 11.77 6.47 18.29
N ALA A 32 11.34 6.34 19.56
CA ALA A 32 9.94 6.45 19.96
C ALA A 32 9.27 7.76 19.48
N SER A 33 10.01 8.87 19.48
CA SER A 33 9.53 10.17 19.02
C SER A 33 9.17 10.22 17.53
N GLN A 34 9.75 9.35 16.71
CA GLN A 34 9.55 9.32 15.25
C GLN A 34 8.67 8.15 14.80
N ARG A 35 8.65 7.05 15.58
CA ARG A 35 7.88 5.85 15.28
C ARG A 35 6.40 6.13 15.06
N GLN A 36 5.77 6.91 15.96
CA GLN A 36 4.33 7.18 15.88
C GLN A 36 3.95 7.91 14.57
N ALA A 37 4.74 8.92 14.18
CA ALA A 37 4.50 9.66 12.95
C ALA A 37 4.71 8.76 11.71
N CYS A 38 5.77 7.95 11.71
CA CYS A 38 6.04 6.99 10.63
C CYS A 38 4.92 5.96 10.48
N THR A 39 4.51 5.31 11.57
CA THR A 39 3.45 4.29 11.55
C THR A 39 2.12 4.87 11.07
N ALA A 40 1.80 6.13 11.45
CA ALA A 40 0.59 6.80 10.98
C ALA A 40 0.54 6.94 9.46
N GLU A 41 1.67 7.26 8.81
CA GLU A 41 1.78 7.42 7.36
C GLU A 41 1.44 6.12 6.60
N TYR A 42 1.80 4.96 7.15
CA TYR A 42 1.63 3.65 6.52
C TYR A 42 0.47 2.83 7.11
N SER A 43 -0.34 3.42 8.00
CA SER A 43 -1.45 2.74 8.69
C SER A 43 -2.69 2.53 7.81
N GLU A 44 -2.76 3.18 6.65
CA GLU A 44 -3.89 3.04 5.73
C GLU A 44 -4.00 1.61 5.16
N SER A 45 -5.22 1.08 5.15
CA SER A 45 -5.53 -0.20 4.51
C SER A 45 -5.72 -0.03 2.99
N TYR A 46 -5.45 -1.10 2.23
CA TYR A 46 -5.64 -1.09 0.77
C TYR A 46 -7.07 -0.71 0.34
N ASP A 47 -8.07 -1.10 1.12
CA ASP A 47 -9.48 -0.80 0.81
C ASP A 47 -9.83 0.68 1.07
N GLU A 48 -9.17 1.34 2.03
CA GLU A 48 -9.26 2.80 2.22
C GLU A 48 -8.55 3.55 1.10
N TYR A 49 -7.32 3.14 0.76
CA TYR A 49 -6.55 3.69 -0.35
C TYR A 49 -7.37 3.66 -1.65
N ARG A 50 -7.97 2.50 -1.96
CA ARG A 50 -8.81 2.34 -3.16
C ARG A 50 -10.03 3.25 -3.16
N ARG A 51 -10.69 3.40 -2.02
CA ARG A 51 -11.87 4.28 -1.89
C ARG A 51 -11.48 5.74 -2.06
N ARG A 52 -10.38 6.19 -1.45
CA ARG A 52 -9.85 7.54 -1.64
C ARG A 52 -9.53 7.81 -3.10
N VAL A 53 -8.74 6.96 -3.74
CA VAL A 53 -8.35 7.13 -5.16
C VAL A 53 -9.58 7.14 -6.09
N ALA A 54 -10.59 6.31 -5.80
CA ALA A 54 -11.83 6.31 -6.56
C ALA A 54 -12.62 7.61 -6.38
N ALA A 55 -12.71 8.13 -5.14
CA ALA A 55 -13.39 9.38 -4.83
C ALA A 55 -12.66 10.61 -5.41
N GLU A 56 -11.32 10.64 -5.37
CA GLU A 56 -10.48 11.68 -5.97
C GLU A 56 -10.67 11.74 -7.49
N LYS A 57 -10.69 10.57 -8.15
CA LYS A 57 -10.98 10.49 -9.59
C LYS A 57 -12.35 11.06 -9.95
N GLN A 58 -13.34 10.93 -9.07
CA GLN A 58 -14.70 11.42 -9.32
C GLN A 58 -14.82 12.95 -9.15
N SER A 59 -13.95 13.56 -8.35
CA SER A 59 -13.97 15.02 -8.10
C SER A 59 -13.22 15.82 -9.19
N GLN A 60 -12.50 15.14 -10.08
CA GLN A 60 -11.78 15.73 -11.21
C GLN A 60 -12.56 15.65 -12.54
N MET A 61 -13.82 15.19 -12.50
CA MET A 61 -14.74 15.13 -13.64
C MET A 61 -15.87 16.14 -13.45
#